data_AF-A0A7W8EP21-F1
#
_entry.id   AF-A0A7W8EP21-F1
#
_cell.length_a   1.000
_cell.length_b   1.000
_cell.length_c   1.000
_cell.angle_alpha   90.00
_cell.angle_beta   90.00
_cell.angle_gamma   90.00
#
_symmetry.space_group_name_H-M   'P 1'
#
loop_
_entity.id
_entity.type
_entity.pdbx_description
1 polymer ?
#
loop_
_entity_poly.entity_id
_entity_poly.type
_entity_poly.pdbx_seq_one_letter_code
_entity_poly.pdbx_strand_id
1 'polypeptide(L)'
;MKKTFIIPVVTAAIVGAGLLSMQQASAAGKNEVLYINNKLVDCVGVGPQKCMQVRKSPKSEWTLFYGGIDGFRYEPGYRYKLKVNVSKIKNPPMDSSNLKYSLVKVLSKKK
;
A
#
# COMPACT_ATOMS: atom_id res chain seq x y z
N MET A 1 38.38 -13.09 47.79
CA MET A 1 38.53 -14.57 47.72
C MET A 1 37.37 -15.21 48.46
N LYS A 2 36.69 -16.19 47.82
CA LYS A 2 35.70 -17.17 48.36
C LYS A 2 34.31 -16.57 48.75
N LYS A 3 33.26 -16.64 47.91
CA LYS A 3 32.36 -17.78 47.58
C LYS A 3 31.63 -18.34 48.81
N THR A 4 30.33 -18.67 48.89
CA THR A 4 29.11 -18.73 48.05
C THR A 4 27.97 -19.17 49.02
N PHE A 5 26.72 -19.31 48.53
CA PHE A 5 25.59 -20.16 49.01
C PHE A 5 24.55 -19.43 49.91
N ILE A 6 23.19 -19.47 49.76
CA ILE A 6 22.22 -20.34 49.06
C ILE A 6 20.92 -19.54 48.72
N ILE A 7 20.30 -19.95 47.61
CA ILE A 7 18.96 -19.80 47.01
C ILE A 7 17.76 -19.79 48.03
N PRO A 8 16.59 -19.20 47.70
CA PRO A 8 15.56 -20.05 47.10
C PRO A 8 14.81 -19.40 45.90
N VAL A 9 14.47 -20.29 44.97
CA VAL A 9 13.51 -20.07 43.88
C VAL A 9 12.17 -19.67 44.48
N VAL A 10 11.63 -18.52 44.06
CA VAL A 10 10.22 -18.20 44.26
C VAL A 10 9.59 -18.00 42.89
N THR A 11 9.00 -19.08 42.37
CA THR A 11 7.97 -19.04 41.35
C THR A 11 6.73 -18.35 41.91
N ALA A 12 6.32 -17.23 41.32
CA ALA A 12 4.93 -16.78 41.32
C ALA A 12 4.70 -15.81 40.16
N ALA A 13 3.72 -16.14 39.32
CA ALA A 13 3.39 -15.49 38.07
C ALA A 13 2.82 -14.07 38.24
N ILE A 14 3.18 -13.17 37.32
CA ILE A 14 2.37 -11.99 36.98
C ILE A 14 2.09 -12.02 35.47
N VAL A 15 0.82 -11.85 35.18
CA VAL A 15 0.11 -11.87 33.91
C VAL A 15 0.22 -10.50 33.23
N GLY A 16 0.48 -10.47 31.91
CA GLY A 16 0.22 -9.35 30.99
C GLY A 16 1.19 -8.15 31.11
N ALA A 17 1.69 -7.51 30.07
CA ALA A 17 1.30 -7.47 28.68
C ALA A 17 2.55 -7.59 27.81
N GLY A 18 2.67 -8.70 27.08
CA GLY A 18 3.65 -8.80 26.00
C GLY A 18 3.29 -7.77 24.94
N LEU A 19 4.17 -6.78 24.74
CA LEU A 19 4.21 -6.00 23.51
C LEU A 19 4.52 -6.98 22.37
N LEU A 20 3.48 -7.57 21.81
CA LEU A 20 3.51 -8.22 20.51
C LEU A 20 3.94 -7.16 19.51
N SER A 21 5.23 -7.10 19.22
CA SER A 21 5.76 -6.44 18.03
C SER A 21 5.04 -7.06 16.83
N MET A 22 4.01 -6.37 16.33
CA MET A 22 3.40 -6.67 15.05
C MET A 22 4.45 -6.39 13.97
N GLN A 23 5.28 -7.39 13.66
CA GLN A 23 6.19 -7.35 12.54
C GLN A 23 5.33 -7.32 11.26
N GLN A 24 4.99 -6.13 10.79
CA GLN A 24 4.19 -5.96 9.59
C GLN A 24 5.01 -6.43 8.38
N ALA A 25 4.67 -7.60 7.86
CA ALA A 25 5.25 -8.13 6.64
C ALA A 25 4.88 -7.22 5.46
N SER A 26 5.83 -6.40 5.01
CA SER A 26 5.67 -5.63 3.77
C SER A 26 5.67 -6.61 2.60
N ALA A 27 4.61 -6.60 1.79
CA ALA A 27 4.57 -7.35 0.53
C ALA A 27 5.81 -7.01 -0.33
N ALA A 28 6.46 -8.02 -0.91
CA ALA A 28 7.60 -7.86 -1.80
C ALA A 28 7.16 -7.16 -3.10
N GLY A 29 7.12 -5.84 -3.09
CA GLY A 29 6.75 -5.00 -4.22
C GLY A 29 7.72 -3.84 -4.41
N LYS A 30 7.70 -3.25 -5.60
CA LYS A 30 8.55 -2.12 -5.97
C LYS A 30 7.82 -0.80 -5.71
N ASN A 31 8.52 0.15 -5.09
CA ASN A 31 7.99 1.49 -4.91
C ASN A 31 8.11 2.31 -6.21
N GLU A 32 7.02 2.94 -6.64
CA GLU A 32 6.97 3.80 -7.82
C GLU A 32 6.19 5.09 -7.52
N VAL A 33 6.36 6.10 -8.37
CA VAL A 33 5.59 7.34 -8.30
C VAL A 33 4.55 7.35 -9.42
N LEU A 34 3.30 7.59 -9.05
CA LEU A 34 2.20 7.80 -9.98
C LEU A 34 1.68 9.22 -9.87
N TYR A 35 1.46 9.86 -11.00
CA TYR A 35 0.70 11.10 -11.09
C TYR A 35 -0.72 10.75 -11.49
N ILE A 36 -1.72 11.29 -10.79
CA ILE A 36 -3.15 11.07 -11.07
C ILE A 36 -3.80 12.38 -11.47
N ASN A 37 -4.60 12.35 -12.53
CA ASN A 37 -5.27 13.53 -13.07
C ASN A 37 -6.51 13.94 -12.24
N ASN A 38 -7.02 15.15 -12.47
CA ASN A 38 -8.15 15.73 -11.74
C ASN A 38 -9.55 15.31 -12.20
N LYS A 39 -9.64 14.42 -13.19
CA LYS A 39 -10.92 13.83 -13.61
C LYS A 39 -10.81 12.32 -13.79
N LEU A 40 -11.92 11.64 -13.51
CA LEU A 40 -12.17 10.30 -14.01
C LEU A 40 -12.79 10.42 -15.40
N VAL A 41 -12.56 9.41 -16.24
CA VAL A 41 -13.11 9.35 -17.60
C VAL A 41 -13.92 8.08 -17.79
N ASP A 42 -14.91 8.13 -18.67
CA ASP A 42 -15.61 6.93 -19.12
C ASP A 42 -14.63 5.99 -19.82
N CYS A 43 -14.68 4.72 -19.44
CA CYS A 43 -13.83 3.66 -19.98
C CYS A 43 -14.56 2.31 -19.89
N VAL A 44 -14.05 1.31 -20.60
CA VAL A 44 -14.56 -0.05 -20.56
C VAL A 44 -13.41 -0.98 -20.14
N GLY A 45 -13.58 -1.67 -19.02
CA GLY A 45 -12.68 -2.75 -18.58
C GLY A 45 -13.36 -4.09 -18.85
N VAL A 46 -13.81 -4.76 -17.78
CA VAL A 46 -14.79 -5.88 -17.90
C VAL A 46 -16.18 -5.37 -18.32
N GLY A 47 -16.48 -4.09 -18.02
CA GLY A 47 -17.69 -3.39 -18.45
C GLY A 47 -17.53 -1.86 -18.34
N PRO A 48 -18.58 -1.08 -18.67
CA PRO A 48 -18.57 0.38 -18.56
C PRO A 48 -18.32 0.85 -17.12
N GLN A 49 -17.37 1.76 -16.93
CA GLN A 49 -16.99 2.30 -15.62
C GLN A 49 -16.29 3.66 -15.75
N LYS A 50 -15.91 4.23 -14.60
CA LYS A 50 -15.06 5.43 -14.53
C LYS A 50 -13.62 5.04 -14.18
N CYS A 51 -12.67 5.41 -15.04
CA CYS A 51 -11.25 5.13 -14.83
C CYS A 51 -10.47 6.37 -14.39
N MET A 52 -9.44 6.14 -13.58
CA MET A 52 -8.43 7.17 -13.34
C MET A 52 -7.53 7.35 -14.56
N GLN A 53 -7.01 8.55 -14.74
CA GLN A 53 -5.92 8.82 -15.68
C GLN A 53 -4.62 8.94 -14.90
N VAL A 54 -3.63 8.12 -15.23
CA VAL A 54 -2.33 8.08 -14.54
C VAL A 54 -1.17 8.28 -15.50
N ARG A 55 -0.02 8.70 -14.98
CA ARG A 55 1.25 8.71 -15.71
C ARG A 55 2.42 8.48 -14.76
N LYS A 56 3.54 7.94 -15.26
CA LYS A 56 4.72 7.59 -14.45
C LYS A 56 5.72 8.74 -14.32
N SER A 57 5.71 9.68 -15.26
CA SER A 57 6.55 10.88 -15.20
C SER A 57 5.75 12.14 -15.57
N PRO A 58 6.24 13.35 -15.23
CA PRO A 58 5.58 14.60 -15.63
C PRO A 58 5.53 14.84 -17.15
N LYS A 59 6.36 14.12 -17.91
CA LYS A 59 6.49 14.28 -19.37
C LYS A 59 5.85 13.14 -20.17
N SER A 60 5.45 12.05 -19.51
CA SER A 60 4.77 10.95 -20.19
C SER A 60 3.29 11.26 -20.39
N GLU A 61 2.72 10.68 -21.44
CA GLU A 61 1.30 10.72 -21.73
C GLU A 61 0.45 10.12 -20.60
N TRP A 62 -0.81 10.57 -20.54
CA TRP A 62 -1.80 10.02 -19.63
C TRP A 62 -2.31 8.68 -20.15
N THR A 63 -2.32 7.67 -19.29
CA THR A 63 -2.86 6.35 -19.58
C THR A 63 -4.06 6.04 -18.68
N LEU A 64 -4.99 5.23 -19.16
CA LEU A 64 -6.10 4.75 -18.34
C LEU A 64 -5.61 3.80 -17.25
N PHE A 65 -6.17 3.95 -16.06
CA PHE A 65 -5.97 3.06 -14.93
C PHE A 65 -7.32 2.51 -14.51
N TYR A 66 -7.52 1.23 -14.83
CA TYR A 66 -8.77 0.52 -14.67
C TYR A 66 -8.98 -0.03 -13.24
N GLY A 67 -7.93 -0.06 -12.43
CA GLY A 67 -7.97 -0.61 -11.08
C GLY A 67 -8.12 0.45 -9.98
N GLY A 68 -8.11 -0.03 -8.74
CA GLY A 68 -7.96 0.80 -7.54
C GLY A 68 -6.50 0.87 -7.07
N ILE A 69 -6.25 1.77 -6.14
CA ILE A 69 -5.01 1.81 -5.35
C ILE A 69 -5.44 1.62 -3.90
N ASP A 70 -5.04 0.52 -3.27
CA ASP A 70 -5.41 0.20 -1.89
C ASP A 70 -4.97 1.32 -0.94
N GLY A 71 -5.89 1.80 -0.09
CA GLY A 71 -5.63 2.91 0.83
C GLY A 71 -5.67 4.30 0.20
N PHE A 72 -5.97 4.43 -1.10
CA PHE A 72 -6.17 5.72 -1.76
C PHE A 72 -7.63 5.90 -2.17
N ARG A 73 -8.22 7.04 -1.81
CA ARG A 73 -9.55 7.46 -2.26
C ARG A 73 -9.43 8.69 -3.15
N TYR A 74 -9.92 8.56 -4.36
CA TYR A 74 -9.94 9.63 -5.34
C TYR A 74 -10.95 10.72 -4.96
N GLU A 75 -10.58 12.00 -5.14
CA GLU A 75 -11.51 13.13 -5.05
C GLU A 75 -11.48 13.92 -6.37
N PRO A 76 -12.64 14.17 -7.00
CA PRO A 76 -12.71 14.97 -8.21
C PRO A 76 -12.12 16.38 -8.04
N GLY A 77 -11.49 16.88 -9.10
CA GLY A 77 -10.90 18.21 -9.11
C GLY A 77 -9.48 18.28 -8.55
N TYR A 78 -8.92 17.18 -8.01
CA TYR A 78 -7.54 17.17 -7.51
C TYR A 78 -6.60 16.37 -8.39
N ARG A 79 -5.42 16.94 -8.69
CA ARG A 79 -4.25 16.20 -9.18
C ARG A 79 -3.44 15.68 -8.00
N TYR A 80 -2.97 14.45 -8.14
CA TYR A 80 -2.16 13.80 -7.11
C TYR A 80 -0.79 13.41 -7.65
N LYS A 81 0.19 13.40 -6.74
CA LYS A 81 1.45 12.68 -6.90
C LYS A 81 1.53 11.69 -5.75
N LEU A 82 1.48 10.39 -6.05
CA LEU A 82 1.46 9.32 -5.07
C LEU A 82 2.76 8.53 -5.14
N LYS A 83 3.28 8.10 -3.99
CA LYS A 83 4.21 6.99 -3.89
C LYS A 83 3.38 5.74 -3.62
N VAL A 84 3.51 4.74 -4.47
CA VAL A 84 2.78 3.46 -4.37
C VAL A 84 3.76 2.31 -4.32
N ASN A 85 3.37 1.22 -3.68
CA ASN A 85 4.03 -0.06 -3.78
C ASN A 85 3.29 -0.92 -4.80
N VAL A 86 4.01 -1.43 -5.79
CA VAL A 86 3.49 -2.28 -6.85
C VAL A 86 3.99 -3.70 -6.60
N SER A 87 3.08 -4.61 -6.28
CA SER A 87 3.39 -6.03 -6.04
C SER A 87 2.64 -6.92 -7.03
N LYS A 88 3.13 -8.14 -7.25
CA LYS A 88 2.43 -9.13 -8.08
C LYS A 88 1.42 -9.90 -7.25
N ILE A 89 0.24 -10.13 -7.81
CA ILE A 89 -0.78 -11.03 -7.23
C ILE A 89 -0.49 -12.45 -7.71
N LYS A 90 -0.37 -13.41 -6.78
CA LYS A 90 -0.27 -14.83 -7.14
C LYS A 90 -1.66 -15.32 -7.56
N ASN A 91 -1.78 -15.88 -8.76
CA ASN A 91 -3.03 -16.37 -9.37
C ASN A 91 -4.10 -15.26 -9.49
N PRO A 92 -3.87 -14.23 -10.32
CA PRO A 92 -4.89 -13.20 -10.54
C PRO A 92 -6.13 -13.78 -11.24
N PRO A 93 -7.31 -13.16 -11.08
CA PRO A 93 -8.46 -13.43 -11.95
C PRO A 93 -8.08 -13.27 -13.43
N MET A 94 -8.69 -14.06 -14.31
CA MET A 94 -8.34 -14.13 -15.73
C MET A 94 -8.43 -12.78 -16.44
N ASP A 95 -9.41 -11.95 -16.06
CA ASP A 95 -9.71 -10.65 -16.68
C ASP A 95 -9.20 -9.45 -15.86
N SER A 96 -8.20 -9.65 -14.99
CA SER A 96 -7.66 -8.61 -14.14
C SER A 96 -6.14 -8.50 -14.22
N SER A 97 -5.62 -7.34 -13.84
CA SER A 97 -4.17 -7.13 -13.78
C SER A 97 -3.54 -8.08 -12.75
N ASN A 98 -2.36 -8.61 -13.08
CA ASN A 98 -1.53 -9.32 -12.12
C ASN A 98 -0.79 -8.38 -11.15
N LEU A 99 -1.05 -7.07 -11.21
CA LEU A 99 -0.44 -6.06 -10.35
C LEU A 99 -1.42 -5.54 -9.30
N LYS A 100 -0.92 -5.44 -8.06
CA LYS A 100 -1.58 -4.78 -6.95
C LYS A 100 -0.87 -3.48 -6.62
N TYR A 101 -1.63 -2.39 -6.52
CA TYR A 101 -1.13 -1.07 -6.15
C TYR A 101 -1.60 -0.72 -4.74
N SER A 102 -0.66 -0.43 -3.85
CA SER A 102 -0.95 0.01 -2.48
C SER A 102 -0.34 1.38 -2.23
N LEU A 103 -1.13 2.30 -1.66
CA LEU A 103 -0.66 3.63 -1.30
C LEU A 103 0.42 3.52 -0.23
N VAL A 104 1.59 4.08 -0.51
CA VAL A 104 2.65 4.25 0.50
C VAL A 104 2.58 5.66 1.08
N LYS A 105 2.43 6.68 0.22
CA LYS A 105 2.37 8.08 0.65
C LYS A 105 1.74 8.99 -0.41
N VAL A 106 0.96 9.97 0.01
CA VAL A 106 0.57 11.11 -0.83
C VAL A 106 1.72 12.13 -0.82
N LEU A 107 2.39 12.31 -1.95
CA LEU A 107 3.49 13.27 -2.09
C LEU A 107 3.00 14.69 -2.42
N SER A 108 1.86 14.80 -3.11
CA SER A 108 1.20 16.08 -3.41
C SER A 108 -0.27 15.87 -3.74
N LYS A 109 -1.11 16.82 -3.35
CA LYS A 109 -2.53 16.97 -3.73
C LYS A 109 -2.75 18.44 -4.09
N LYS A 110 -3.19 18.74 -5.32
CA LYS A 110 -3.40 20.10 -5.81
C LYS A 110 -4.72 20.20 -6.56
N LYS A 111 -5.51 21.23 -6.29
CA LYS A 111 -6.75 21.52 -7.02
C LYS A 111 -6.42 22.15 -8.37
#